data_AF-A0A453MXX7-F1
#
_entry.id   AF-A0A453MXX7-F1
#
_cell.length_a   1.000
_cell.length_b   1.000
_cell.length_c   1.000
_cell.angle_alpha   90.00
_cell.angle_beta   90.00
_cell.angle_gamma   90.00
#
_symmetry.space_group_name_H-M   'P 1'
#
loop_
_entity.id
_entity.type
_entity.pdbx_description
1 polymer ?
#
loop_
_entity_poly.entity_id
_entity_poly.type
_entity_poly.pdbx_seq_one_letter_code
_entity_poly.pdbx_strand_id
1 'polypeptide(L)'
;WKWTTSRSYTAKSWYKATFQGSIHSVSWKFIWKSWAPPWVRFFHWLADQDRCWTADRLARRGLQHHDPCLLCCQDPETVDHLLLR
;
A
#
# COMPACT_ATOMS: atom_id res chain seq x y z
N TRP A 1 15.58 17.23 23.45
CA TRP A 1 14.78 16.69 22.33
C TRP A 1 14.77 17.70 21.17
N LYS A 2 15.31 17.37 19.99
CA LYS A 2 15.55 18.34 18.89
C LYS A 2 14.30 18.72 18.08
N TRP A 3 13.21 17.96 18.25
CA TRP A 3 11.98 18.11 17.45
C TRP A 3 10.91 19.01 18.11
N THR A 4 11.17 19.55 19.30
CA THR A 4 10.35 20.62 19.90
C THR A 4 11.23 21.73 20.43
N THR A 5 10.76 22.97 20.32
CA THR A 5 11.46 24.18 20.79
C THR A 5 11.68 24.17 22.31
N SER A 6 10.74 23.58 23.06
CA SER A 6 10.82 23.41 24.52
C SER A 6 11.89 22.40 24.97
N ARG A 7 12.54 21.69 24.03
CA ARG A 7 13.51 20.60 24.29
C ARG A 7 12.98 19.44 25.13
N SER A 8 11.70 19.45 25.48
CA SER A 8 11.02 18.41 26.26
C SER A 8 10.59 17.24 25.36
N TYR A 9 10.80 16.02 25.87
CA TYR A 9 10.34 14.81 25.21
C TYR A 9 8.87 14.56 25.51
N THR A 10 8.11 14.17 24.48
CA THR A 10 6.77 13.61 24.65
C THR A 10 6.58 12.45 23.65
N ALA A 11 5.76 11.46 24.00
CA ALA A 11 5.41 10.39 23.08
C ALA A 11 4.79 10.94 21.77
N LYS A 12 4.00 12.02 21.87
CA LYS A 12 3.42 12.73 20.73
C LYS A 12 4.47 13.35 19.81
N SER A 13 5.48 14.02 20.38
CA SER A 13 6.55 14.61 19.56
C SER A 13 7.38 13.53 18.89
N TRP A 14 7.62 12.41 19.58
CA TRP A 14 8.32 11.27 19.01
C TRP A 14 7.57 10.65 17.85
N TYR A 15 6.27 10.37 18.03
CA TYR A 15 5.42 9.88 16.95
C TYR A 15 5.42 10.82 15.74
N LYS A 16 5.32 12.14 15.93
CA LYS A 16 5.40 13.07 14.79
C LYS A 16 6.75 13.04 14.07
N ALA A 17 7.84 12.91 14.82
CA ALA A 17 9.18 12.84 14.26
C ALA A 17 9.39 11.59 13.38
N THR A 18 8.73 10.46 13.69
CA THR A 18 8.83 9.25 12.86
C THR A 18 8.19 9.40 11.48
N PHE A 19 7.32 10.40 11.28
CA PHE A 19 6.73 10.71 9.96
C PHE A 19 7.45 11.82 9.23
N GLN A 20 8.56 12.35 9.73
CA GLN A 20 9.25 13.39 9.01
C GLN A 20 9.82 12.83 7.69
N GLY A 21 9.46 13.46 6.56
CA GLY A 21 9.83 12.98 5.23
C GLY A 21 8.92 11.89 4.67
N SER A 22 7.82 11.54 5.36
CA SER A 22 6.84 10.63 4.78
C SER A 22 6.06 11.30 3.65
N ILE A 23 5.76 10.53 2.61
CA ILE A 23 4.90 10.95 1.50
C ILE A 23 3.49 10.47 1.82
N HIS A 24 2.51 11.37 1.75
CA HIS A 24 1.10 10.98 1.90
C HIS A 24 0.65 10.19 0.66
N SER A 25 0.08 9.00 0.84
CA SER A 25 -0.50 8.27 -0.28
C SER A 25 -1.77 8.98 -0.77
N VAL A 26 -1.88 9.27 -2.05
CA VAL A 26 -3.03 10.00 -2.61
C VAL A 26 -4.34 9.24 -2.34
N SER A 27 -4.27 7.91 -2.33
CA SER A 27 -5.37 6.98 -2.14
C SER A 27 -5.90 6.86 -0.71
N TRP A 28 -5.19 7.38 0.32
CA TRP A 28 -5.58 7.13 1.73
C TRP A 28 -7.01 7.55 2.05
N LYS A 29 -7.48 8.67 1.47
CA LYS A 29 -8.85 9.16 1.68
C LYS A 29 -9.86 8.19 1.08
N PHE A 30 -9.63 7.70 -0.13
CA PHE A 30 -10.52 6.75 -0.78
C PHE A 30 -10.62 5.44 0.00
N ILE A 31 -9.47 4.94 0.47
CA ILE A 31 -9.40 3.67 1.19
C ILE A 31 -10.04 3.78 2.58
N TRP A 32 -9.74 4.85 3.33
CA TRP A 32 -10.14 4.94 4.73
C TRP A 32 -11.41 5.76 4.99
N LYS A 33 -11.84 6.62 4.06
CA LYS A 33 -13.13 7.35 4.16
C LYS A 33 -14.26 6.71 3.35
N SER A 34 -14.01 5.62 2.61
CA SER A 34 -15.09 4.88 1.94
C SER A 34 -16.05 4.28 2.97
N TRP A 35 -17.32 4.14 2.56
CA TRP A 35 -18.34 3.42 3.32
C TRP A 35 -18.19 1.89 3.20
N ALA A 36 -17.09 1.42 2.60
CA ALA A 36 -16.84 0.01 2.40
C ALA A 36 -16.59 -0.70 3.74
N PRO A 37 -16.97 -1.99 3.84
CA PRO A 37 -16.64 -2.81 5.00
C PRO A 37 -15.13 -2.84 5.30
N PRO A 38 -14.72 -3.08 6.56
CA PRO A 38 -13.31 -3.07 6.96
C PRO A 38 -12.39 -3.99 6.13
N TRP A 39 -12.88 -5.17 5.74
CA TRP A 39 -12.11 -6.14 4.96
C TRP A 39 -11.84 -5.65 3.53
N VAL A 40 -12.79 -4.94 2.92
CA VAL A 40 -12.63 -4.32 1.59
C VAL A 40 -11.60 -3.18 1.66
N ARG A 41 -11.68 -2.35 2.70
CA ARG A 41 -10.71 -1.27 2.93
C ARG A 41 -9.31 -1.82 3.13
N PHE A 42 -9.17 -2.90 3.88
CA PHE A 42 -7.89 -3.57 4.10
C PHE A 42 -7.33 -4.16 2.80
N PHE A 43 -8.17 -4.80 1.99
CA PHE A 43 -7.77 -5.30 0.67
C PHE A 43 -7.27 -4.15 -0.23
N HIS A 44 -8.02 -3.06 -0.33
CA HIS A 44 -7.62 -1.89 -1.12
C HIS A 44 -6.31 -1.26 -0.62
N TRP A 45 -6.11 -1.22 0.70
CA TRP A 45 -4.84 -0.78 1.29
C TRP A 45 -3.66 -1.68 0.89
N LEU A 46 -3.85 -3.00 0.86
CA LEU A 46 -2.83 -3.92 0.37
C LEU A 46 -2.60 -3.75 -1.14
N ALA A 47 -3.66 -3.51 -1.90
CA ALA A 47 -3.57 -3.28 -3.34
C ALA A 47 -2.76 -2.00 -3.67
N ASP A 48 -3.03 -0.89 -2.98
CA ASP A 48 -2.30 0.39 -3.13
C ASP A 48 -0.81 0.27 -2.79
N GLN A 49 -0.44 -0.71 -1.97
CA GLN A 49 0.96 -1.00 -1.62
C GLN A 49 1.59 -2.08 -2.49
N ASP A 50 0.89 -2.56 -3.52
CA ASP A 50 1.34 -3.66 -4.38
C ASP A 50 1.67 -4.93 -3.53
N ARG A 51 0.81 -5.16 -2.54
CA ARG A 51 0.94 -6.25 -1.54
C ARG A 51 -0.07 -7.37 -1.73
N CYS A 52 -0.86 -7.36 -2.80
CA CYS A 52 -1.67 -8.50 -3.19
C CYS A 52 -0.79 -9.60 -3.80
N TRP A 53 -1.25 -10.86 -3.76
CA TRP A 53 -0.57 -11.96 -4.41
C TRP A 53 -0.96 -11.99 -5.88
N THR A 54 -0.14 -11.37 -6.72
CA THR A 54 -0.25 -11.40 -8.18
C THR A 54 0.94 -12.14 -8.78
N ALA A 55 0.81 -12.60 -10.03
CA ALA A 55 1.89 -13.30 -10.73
C ALA A 55 3.16 -12.42 -10.82
N ASP A 56 3.03 -11.12 -11.07
CA ASP A 56 4.17 -10.18 -11.07
C ASP A 56 4.92 -10.16 -9.73
N ARG A 57 4.18 -10.16 -8.61
CA ARG A 57 4.82 -10.13 -7.29
C ARG A 57 5.48 -11.45 -6.94
N LEU A 58 4.90 -12.57 -7.40
CA LEU A 58 5.52 -13.89 -7.30
C LEU A 58 6.81 -13.93 -8.13
N ALA A 59 6.79 -13.38 -9.35
CA ALA A 59 7.95 -13.27 -10.23
C ALA A 59 9.10 -12.47 -9.59
N ARG A 60 8.80 -11.30 -9.03
CA ARG A 60 9.78 -10.47 -8.29
C ARG A 60 10.42 -11.18 -7.09
N ARG A 61 9.76 -12.21 -6.55
CA ARG A 61 10.24 -13.01 -5.42
C ARG A 61 10.88 -14.34 -5.84
N GLY A 62 10.95 -14.63 -7.14
CA GLY A 62 11.45 -15.91 -7.65
C GLY A 62 10.57 -17.11 -7.27
N LEU A 63 9.30 -16.87 -6.94
CA LEU A 63 8.34 -17.93 -6.67
C LEU A 63 7.71 -18.41 -7.98
N GLN A 64 7.21 -19.65 -7.99
CA GLN A 64 6.54 -20.19 -9.16
C GLN A 64 5.31 -19.35 -9.51
N HIS A 65 5.24 -18.92 -10.77
CA HIS A 65 4.21 -18.05 -11.30
C HIS A 65 3.90 -18.42 -12.75
N HIS A 66 2.78 -17.91 -13.25
CA HIS A 66 2.39 -18.01 -14.65
C HIS A 66 2.78 -16.71 -15.36
N ASP A 67 3.35 -16.78 -16.57
CA ASP A 67 3.85 -15.61 -17.29
C ASP A 67 2.74 -14.62 -17.69
N PRO A 68 1.67 -15.05 -18.40
CA PRO A 68 0.52 -14.17 -18.65
C PRO A 68 -0.52 -14.26 -17.53
N CYS A 69 -1.30 -13.19 -17.36
CA CYS A 69 -2.49 -13.20 -16.52
C CYS A 69 -3.47 -14.28 -17.02
N LEU A 70 -3.96 -15.11 -16.09
CA LEU A 70 -4.86 -16.23 -16.42
C LEU A 70 -6.25 -15.78 -16.89
N LEU A 71 -6.62 -14.52 -16.64
CA LEU A 71 -7.92 -13.96 -17.04
C LEU A 71 -7.90 -13.40 -18.46
N CYS A 72 -6.87 -12.62 -18.82
CA CYS A 72 -6.79 -11.96 -20.12
C CYS A 72 -5.87 -12.69 -21.12
N CYS A 73 -4.95 -13.52 -20.64
CA CYS A 73 -3.95 -14.25 -21.42
C CYS A 73 -3.06 -13.37 -22.33
N GLN A 74 -2.99 -12.06 -22.08
CA GLN A 74 -2.30 -11.09 -22.95
C GLN A 74 -1.18 -10.34 -22.22
N ASP A 75 -1.49 -9.84 -21.03
CA ASP A 75 -0.62 -8.97 -20.24
C ASP A 75 -0.20 -9.67 -18.93
N PRO A 76 0.92 -9.24 -18.29
CA PRO A 76 1.30 -9.74 -16.98
C PRO A 76 0.22 -9.43 -15.93
N GLU A 77 0.04 -10.33 -14.97
CA GLU A 77 -0.90 -10.14 -13.89
C GLU A 77 -0.35 -9.14 -12.86
N THR A 78 -0.75 -7.87 -13.00
CA THR A 78 -0.47 -6.81 -12.03
C THR A 78 -1.73 -6.41 -11.26
N VAL A 79 -1.57 -5.79 -10.08
CA VAL A 79 -2.70 -5.33 -9.27
C VAL A 79 -3.54 -4.31 -10.06
N ASP A 80 -2.88 -3.41 -10.78
CA ASP A 80 -3.55 -2.42 -11.64
C ASP A 80 -4.30 -3.09 -12.79
N HIS A 81 -3.69 -4.11 -13.42
CA HIS A 81 -4.33 -4.88 -14.47
C HIS A 81 -5.60 -5.61 -13.97
N LEU A 82 -5.60 -6.08 -12.73
CA LEU A 82 -6.75 -6.78 -12.12
C LEU A 82 -7.85 -5.84 -11.62
N LEU A 83 -7.50 -4.63 -11.12
CA LEU A 83 -8.44 -3.77 -10.39
C LEU A 83 -8.83 -2.48 -11.13
N LEU A 84 -8.01 -2.00 -12.07
CA LEU A 84 -8.15 -0.67 -12.67
C LEU A 84 -8.25 -0.68 -14.21
N ARG A 85 -8.20 -1.83 -14.87
CA ARG A 85 -8.24 -1.92 -16.35
C ARG A 85 -9.52 -1.33 -16.93
#